data_AF-A0A176FQQ6-F1
#
_entry.id   AF-A0A176FQQ6-F1
#
_cell.length_a   1.000
_cell.length_b   1.000
_cell.length_c   1.000
_cell.angle_alpha   90.00
_cell.angle_beta   90.00
_cell.angle_gamma   90.00
#
_symmetry.space_group_name_H-M   'P 1'
#
loop_
_entity.id
_entity.type
_entity.pdbx_description
1 polymer ?
#
loop_
_entity_poly.entity_id
_entity_poly.type
_entity_poly.pdbx_seq_one_letter_code
_entity_poly.pdbx_strand_id
1 'polypeptide(L)'
;MFNALIEAAFRRAQENGDLDDLPGAGKPIAESSLTADPFAHVYAESGAMTPFSEVQRQIEAARARLAEAGDAGARKAIRAEISALETRKAVEMETWRRYG
;
A
#
# COMPACT_ATOMS: atom_id res chain seq x y z
N MET A 1 -38.22 4.61 1.55
CA MET A 1 -38.11 3.18 1.87
C MET A 1 -36.68 2.80 2.28
N PHE A 2 -35.65 3.03 1.45
CA PHE A 2 -34.25 2.66 1.78
C PHE A 2 -33.70 3.31 3.07
N ASN A 3 -33.94 4.60 3.29
CA ASN A 3 -33.48 5.30 4.51
C ASN A 3 -34.10 4.73 5.79
N ALA A 4 -35.37 4.32 5.77
CA ALA A 4 -36.03 3.73 6.94
C ALA A 4 -35.45 2.36 7.30
N LEU A 5 -34.98 1.60 6.30
CA LEU A 5 -34.32 0.31 6.51
C LEU A 5 -32.93 0.49 7.15
N ILE A 6 -32.17 1.49 6.68
CA ILE A 6 -30.86 1.83 7.25
C ILE A 6 -31.01 2.34 8.69
N GLU A 7 -31.97 3.23 8.96
CA GLU A 7 -32.21 3.74 10.31
C GLU A 7 -32.59 2.62 11.29
N ALA A 8 -33.41 1.65 10.85
CA ALA A 8 -33.77 0.49 11.66
C ALA A 8 -32.55 -0.40 11.97
N ALA A 9 -31.65 -0.59 11.00
CA ALA A 9 -30.42 -1.34 11.20
C ALA A 9 -29.46 -0.64 12.18
N PHE A 10 -29.28 0.68 12.04
CA PHE A 10 -28.48 1.48 12.97
C PHE A 10 -29.02 1.44 14.40
N ARG A 11 -30.34 1.57 14.56
CA ARG A 11 -30.97 1.55 15.88
C ARG A 11 -30.79 0.20 16.57
N ARG A 12 -30.96 -0.89 15.82
CA ARG A 12 -30.70 -2.25 16.33
C ARG A 12 -29.24 -2.44 16.75
N ALA A 13 -28.29 -1.96 15.95
CA ALA A 13 -26.87 -2.04 16.28
C ALA A 13 -26.52 -1.25 17.56
N GLN A 14 -27.14 -0.09 17.76
CA GLN A 14 -27.02 0.69 19.00
C GLN A 14 -27.62 -0.04 20.21
N GLU A 15 -28.84 -0.58 20.07
CA GLU A 15 -29.52 -1.31 21.15
C GLU A 15 -28.76 -2.57 21.57
N ASN A 16 -28.11 -3.24 20.63
CA ASN A 16 -27.28 -4.41 20.86
C ASN A 16 -25.90 -4.09 21.46
N GLY A 17 -25.49 -2.82 21.50
CA GLY A 17 -24.13 -2.45 21.85
C GLY A 17 -23.09 -2.82 20.78
N ASP A 18 -23.51 -3.13 19.56
CA ASP A 18 -22.60 -3.48 18.44
C ASP A 18 -21.68 -2.31 18.05
N LEU A 19 -22.00 -1.09 18.51
CA LEU A 19 -21.22 0.13 18.31
C LEU A 19 -20.38 0.51 19.53
N ASP A 20 -20.46 -0.25 20.63
CA ASP A 20 -19.63 -0.07 21.82
C ASP A 20 -18.29 -0.80 21.63
N ASP A 21 -17.19 -0.19 22.09
CA ASP A 21 -15.82 -0.75 22.02
C ASP A 21 -15.36 -1.22 20.62
N LEU A 22 -15.70 -0.44 19.59
CA LEU A 22 -15.25 -0.72 18.22
C LEU A 22 -13.72 -0.88 18.15
N PRO A 23 -13.21 -1.73 17.23
CA PRO A 23 -11.78 -1.88 17.03
C PRO A 23 -11.09 -0.53 16.80
N GLY A 24 -10.20 -0.16 17.72
CA GLY A 24 -9.49 1.13 17.66
C GLY A 24 -10.17 2.28 18.40
N ALA A 25 -11.30 2.06 19.08
CA ALA A 25 -11.97 3.07 19.89
C ALA A 25 -11.00 3.69 20.92
N GLY A 26 -10.94 5.03 20.93
CA GLY A 26 -10.06 5.80 21.82
C GLY A 26 -8.56 5.70 21.53
N LYS A 27 -8.13 4.91 20.55
CA LYS A 27 -6.71 4.82 20.17
C LYS A 27 -6.34 5.95 19.21
N PRO A 28 -5.11 6.49 19.28
CA PRO A 28 -4.62 7.42 18.27
C PRO A 28 -4.67 6.78 16.88
N ILE A 29 -5.01 7.59 15.88
CA ILE A 29 -4.90 7.16 14.48
C ILE A 29 -3.41 6.90 14.21
N ALA A 30 -3.08 5.72 13.70
CA ALA A 30 -1.71 5.40 13.33
C ALA A 30 -1.23 6.37 12.25
N GLU A 31 -0.02 6.91 12.37
CA GLU A 31 0.55 7.83 11.36
C GLU A 31 0.61 7.18 9.97
N SER A 32 0.84 5.87 9.92
CA SER A 32 0.80 5.06 8.70
C SER A 32 -0.56 5.01 8.01
N SER A 33 -1.64 5.37 8.71
CA SER A 33 -3.00 5.46 8.17
C SER A 33 -3.34 6.87 7.67
N LEU A 34 -2.50 7.88 7.98
CA LEU A 34 -2.64 9.25 7.50
C LEU A 34 -2.03 9.40 6.10
N THR A 35 -2.48 8.54 5.18
CA THR A 35 -2.04 8.56 3.78
C THR A 35 -3.12 9.20 2.91
N ALA A 36 -2.71 9.88 1.84
CA ALA A 36 -3.65 10.42 0.85
C ALA A 36 -4.35 9.31 0.03
N ASP A 37 -3.83 8.07 0.07
CA ASP A 37 -4.39 6.91 -0.61
C ASP A 37 -5.51 6.27 0.25
N PRO A 38 -6.78 6.31 -0.20
CA PRO A 38 -7.90 5.73 0.53
C PRO A 38 -7.85 4.19 0.62
N PHE A 39 -7.01 3.52 -0.17
CA PHE A 39 -6.88 2.06 -0.17
C PHE A 39 -5.66 1.55 0.62
N ALA A 40 -4.84 2.44 1.19
CA ALA A 40 -3.64 2.08 1.93
C ALA A 40 -3.89 1.03 3.03
N HIS A 41 -5.04 1.13 3.72
CA HIS A 41 -5.44 0.17 4.75
C HIS A 41 -5.75 -1.21 4.17
N VAL A 42 -6.48 -1.28 3.05
CA VAL A 42 -6.82 -2.53 2.36
C VAL A 42 -5.56 -3.24 1.85
N TYR A 43 -4.59 -2.50 1.31
CA TYR A 43 -3.30 -3.07 0.88
C TYR A 43 -2.48 -3.63 2.04
N ALA A 44 -2.47 -2.93 3.18
CA ALA A 44 -1.78 -3.39 4.39
C ALA A 44 -2.41 -4.67 4.97
N GLU A 45 -3.74 -4.74 5.00
CA GLU A 45 -4.46 -5.89 5.57
C GLU A 45 -4.45 -7.12 4.67
N SER A 46 -4.60 -6.94 3.36
CA SER A 46 -4.67 -8.04 2.40
C SER A 46 -3.30 -8.66 2.09
N GLY A 47 -2.21 -7.99 2.48
CA GLY A 47 -0.87 -8.29 1.98
C GLY A 47 -0.72 -8.06 0.48
N ALA A 48 -1.77 -7.54 -0.19
CA ALA A 48 -1.75 -7.19 -1.59
C ALA A 48 -0.97 -5.88 -1.74
N MET A 49 0.31 -6.07 -1.95
CA MET A 49 1.24 -5.06 -2.43
C MET A 49 0.70 -4.48 -3.74
N THR A 50 0.61 -3.15 -3.86
CA THR A 50 0.26 -2.49 -5.13
C THR A 50 1.15 -3.04 -6.26
N PRO A 51 0.72 -3.08 -7.52
CA PRO A 51 1.47 -3.74 -8.60
C PRO A 51 2.96 -3.30 -8.68
N PHE A 52 3.23 -2.03 -8.35
CA PHE A 52 4.56 -1.42 -8.38
C PHE A 52 5.39 -1.57 -7.09
N SER A 53 4.82 -2.06 -5.98
CA SER A 53 5.52 -2.14 -4.70
C SER A 53 6.51 -3.32 -4.62
N GLU A 54 6.24 -4.43 -5.31
CA GLU A 54 7.23 -5.52 -5.45
C GLU A 54 8.43 -5.07 -6.31
N VAL A 55 8.19 -4.33 -7.40
CA VAL A 55 9.29 -3.74 -8.19
C VAL A 55 10.06 -2.71 -7.37
N GLN A 56 9.40 -1.93 -6.52
CA GLN A 56 10.08 -1.03 -5.58
C GLN A 56 10.97 -1.79 -4.60
N ARG A 57 10.49 -2.90 -4.02
CA ARG A 57 11.29 -3.75 -3.11
C ARG A 57 12.55 -4.27 -3.79
N GLN A 58 12.46 -4.67 -5.06
CA GLN A 58 13.61 -5.10 -5.85
C GLN A 58 14.61 -3.97 -6.11
N ILE A 59 14.14 -2.74 -6.37
CA ILE A 59 15.00 -1.56 -6.52
C ILE A 59 15.77 -1.29 -5.24
N GLU A 60 15.11 -1.32 -4.07
CA GLU A 60 15.79 -1.10 -2.79
C GLU A 60 16.83 -2.19 -2.49
N ALA A 61 16.52 -3.46 -2.78
CA ALA A 61 17.48 -4.56 -2.65
C ALA A 61 18.69 -4.40 -3.59
N ALA A 62 18.48 -3.93 -4.82
CA ALA A 62 19.57 -3.66 -5.76
C ALA A 62 20.42 -2.45 -5.32
N ARG A 63 19.80 -1.40 -4.73
CA ARG A 63 20.52 -0.26 -4.15
C ARG A 63 21.40 -0.68 -2.97
N ALA A 64 20.90 -1.56 -2.09
CA ALA A 64 21.69 -2.13 -1.01
C ALA A 64 22.93 -2.89 -1.55
N ARG A 65 22.74 -3.77 -2.54
CA ARG A 65 23.86 -4.45 -3.22
C ARG A 65 24.85 -3.48 -3.86
N LEU A 66 24.37 -2.37 -4.44
CA LEU A 66 25.24 -1.35 -5.03
C LEU A 66 26.11 -0.65 -3.98
N ALA A 67 25.60 -0.46 -2.76
CA ALA A 67 26.36 0.12 -1.65
C ALA A 67 27.50 -0.80 -1.19
N GLU A 68 27.28 -2.11 -1.22
CA GLU A 68 28.24 -3.14 -0.81
C GLU A 68 29.23 -3.53 -1.92
N ALA A 69 28.93 -3.20 -3.19
CA ALA A 69 29.75 -3.61 -4.33
C ALA A 69 31.10 -2.87 -4.37
N GLY A 70 32.19 -3.64 -4.24
CA GLY A 70 33.58 -3.16 -4.22
C GLY A 70 34.25 -2.99 -5.58
N ASP A 71 33.81 -3.71 -6.63
CA ASP A 71 34.42 -3.62 -7.96
C ASP A 71 33.57 -2.82 -8.97
N ALA A 72 34.24 -2.15 -9.91
CA ALA A 72 33.58 -1.28 -10.88
C ALA A 72 32.66 -2.02 -11.86
N GLY A 73 32.93 -3.30 -12.14
CA GLY A 73 32.13 -4.15 -13.02
C GLY A 73 30.79 -4.51 -12.40
N ALA A 74 30.79 -5.02 -11.16
CA ALA A 74 29.59 -5.30 -10.40
C ALA A 74 28.75 -4.04 -10.18
N ARG A 75 29.38 -2.91 -9.85
CA ARG A 75 28.68 -1.62 -9.73
C ARG A 75 27.98 -1.21 -11.03
N LYS A 76 28.60 -1.44 -12.20
CA LYS A 76 27.99 -1.16 -13.50
C LYS A 76 26.81 -2.09 -13.78
N ALA A 77 26.95 -3.38 -13.50
CA ALA A 77 25.88 -4.36 -13.68
C ALA A 77 24.66 -4.05 -12.80
N ILE A 78 24.88 -3.76 -11.51
CA ILE A 78 23.79 -3.42 -10.58
C ILE A 78 23.12 -2.10 -10.98
N ARG A 79 23.87 -1.09 -11.48
CA ARG A 79 23.25 0.13 -12.01
C ARG A 79 22.36 -0.13 -13.24
N ALA A 80 22.77 -1.04 -14.13
CA ALA A 80 21.94 -1.43 -15.27
C ALA A 80 20.66 -2.15 -14.81
N GLU A 81 20.77 -3.01 -13.80
CA GLU A 81 19.63 -3.68 -13.17
C GLU A 81 18.64 -2.67 -12.57
N ILE A 82 19.12 -1.70 -11.79
CA ILE A 82 18.29 -0.63 -11.20
C ILE A 82 17.56 0.14 -12.30
N SER A 83 18.25 0.55 -13.36
CA SER A 83 17.65 1.29 -14.46
C SER A 83 16.55 0.50 -15.19
N ALA A 84 16.75 -0.81 -15.37
CA ALA A 84 15.72 -1.69 -15.95
C ALA A 84 14.49 -1.82 -15.04
N LEU A 85 14.70 -1.96 -13.73
CA LEU A 85 13.61 -2.02 -12.74
C LEU A 85 12.84 -0.70 -12.67
N GLU A 86 13.52 0.44 -12.67
CA GLU A 86 12.90 1.77 -12.69
C GLU A 86 12.06 1.99 -13.95
N THR A 87 12.55 1.55 -15.11
CA THR A 87 11.80 1.60 -16.38
C THR A 87 10.53 0.74 -16.31
N ARG A 88 10.64 -0.49 -15.80
CA ARG A 88 9.48 -1.38 -15.61
C ARG A 88 8.43 -0.74 -14.69
N LYS A 89 8.86 -0.21 -13.55
CA LYS A 89 7.99 0.47 -12.60
C LYS A 89 7.25 1.64 -13.24
N ALA A 90 7.94 2.45 -14.05
CA ALA A 90 7.32 3.59 -14.74
C ALA A 90 6.22 3.14 -15.72
N VAL A 91 6.45 2.07 -16.48
CA VAL A 91 5.45 1.50 -17.39
C VAL A 91 4.24 0.95 -16.63
N GLU A 92 4.46 0.25 -15.52
CA GLU A 92 3.38 -0.28 -14.68
C GLU A 92 2.54 0.84 -14.07
N MET A 93 3.17 1.89 -13.54
CA MET A 93 2.47 3.06 -13.00
C MET A 93 1.67 3.79 -14.07
N GLU A 94 2.20 3.96 -15.28
CA GLU A 94 1.48 4.62 -16.37
C GLU A 94 0.29 3.75 -16.86
N THR A 95 0.47 2.44 -16.93
CA THR A 95 -0.62 1.49 -17.24
C THR A 95 -1.73 1.59 -16.20
N TRP A 96 -1.38 1.57 -14.92
CA TRP A 96 -2.32 1.73 -13.81
C TRP A 96 -3.04 3.08 -13.86
N ARG A 97 -2.33 4.17 -14.12
CA ARG A 97 -2.93 5.51 -14.26
C ARG A 97 -3.94 5.57 -15.42
N ARG A 98 -3.72 4.82 -16.50
CA ARG A 98 -4.58 4.84 -17.70
C ARG A 98 -5.79 3.92 -17.60
N TYR A 99 -5.68 2.81 -16.88
CA TYR A 99 -6.67 1.72 -16.93
C TYR A 99 -7.12 1.18 -15.55
N GLY A 100 -6.49 1.61 -14.47
CA GLY A 100 -6.83 1.26 -13.09
C GLY A 100 -7.82 2.22 -12.45
#